data_AF-A0A0F8WDC3-F1
#
_entry.id   AF-A0A0F8WDC3-F1
#
_cell.length_a   1.000
_cell.length_b   1.000
_cell.length_c   1.000
_cell.angle_alpha   90.00
_cell.angle_beta   90.00
_cell.angle_gamma   90.00
#
_symmetry.space_group_name_H-M   'P 1'
#
loop_
_entity.id
_entity.type
_entity.pdbx_description
1 polymer ?
#
loop_
_entity_poly.entity_id
_entity_poly.type
_entity_poly.pdbx_seq_one_letter_code
_entity_poly.pdbx_strand_id
1 'polypeptide(L)'
;MKSTKKILIIVGLLGLVQLFSQGIIPAVKANTNIPTPYYQDLDINGTYVYNVTTFGTEAGWYNFTPWPNSYEGQWKTNPGGQIKINFTGFYAKDSNDWGSIFGDPIPWLDIEILENDPGVLKPNFTLNNRSNSEIARALTLGFNYFQSGFLIPTENFTQIKNIAINQSDPGGLYDIIGDVRVEETYNFIFIGFDQVGDGQETYLIYDKWTGLLVWAKTSYLGYILEIQSLNFTLDYSSSFTYDVNDFGGKSSWYNFTVGLEGYWQTNIGGEIIVNFTGFYNKDPNDWGSVFASPIAWFDIEIVENSSGFLTSNFTIANRSNSEIAWALTLGYNNYQPGFLISIMNNLTEVKKLALQEATGYVTGIVNIEETDLALKISFDQTGGGQKTLLIYEKWTGLLLWANTSIGNYSLNIVIEGYELWVSVEDTNINKTNPFLTYLPYLIIVTISLFSIVSLFGASKINTTIKHYNKYFLIAIIATASFTSFFVFSSSINVSEVNQSQKVARNLTLIVDYGNGTIKTEGNFELTDYNTTAFDALAKWCNVEYSDFGGMGILVEDIDGIKGNWRYSIDDDFPGVSSDKYNLKDGNIIKWVFG
;
A
#
# COMPACT_ATOMS: atom_id res chain seq x y z
N MET A 1 76.62 25.20 -18.60
CA MET A 1 75.33 25.85 -18.95
C MET A 1 74.38 25.03 -19.84
N LYS A 2 74.48 23.70 -19.94
CA LYS A 2 73.54 22.84 -20.71
C LYS A 2 72.57 21.99 -19.85
N SER A 3 72.74 21.97 -18.53
CA SER A 3 71.93 21.14 -17.61
C SER A 3 70.68 21.88 -17.08
N THR A 4 70.79 23.19 -16.82
CA THR A 4 69.71 23.99 -16.21
C THR A 4 68.49 24.17 -17.13
N LYS A 5 68.68 24.17 -18.47
CA LYS A 5 67.58 24.27 -19.43
C LYS A 5 66.72 23.00 -19.50
N LYS A 6 67.27 21.82 -19.21
CA LYS A 6 66.50 20.56 -19.22
C LYS A 6 65.61 20.41 -18.00
N ILE A 7 66.07 20.88 -16.83
CA ILE A 7 65.29 20.85 -15.58
C ILE A 7 64.11 21.82 -15.65
N LEU A 8 64.30 23.02 -16.20
CA LEU A 8 63.22 23.99 -16.41
C LEU A 8 62.13 23.50 -17.37
N ILE A 9 62.49 22.72 -18.40
CA ILE A 9 61.51 22.13 -19.32
C ILE A 9 60.73 21.01 -18.65
N ILE A 10 61.36 20.18 -17.81
CA ILE A 10 60.68 19.09 -17.11
C ILE A 10 59.75 19.62 -16.02
N VAL A 11 60.17 20.65 -15.26
CA VAL A 11 59.32 21.32 -14.27
C VAL A 11 58.18 22.09 -14.94
N GLY A 12 58.42 22.70 -16.10
CA GLY A 12 57.38 23.33 -16.91
C GLY A 12 56.37 22.34 -17.48
N LEU A 13 56.81 21.16 -17.93
CA LEU A 13 55.91 20.09 -18.39
C LEU A 13 55.08 19.49 -17.24
N LEU A 14 55.69 19.28 -16.07
CA LEU A 14 54.98 18.78 -14.88
C LEU A 14 53.95 19.80 -14.36
N GLY A 15 54.27 21.10 -14.39
CA GLY A 15 53.31 22.16 -14.09
C GLY A 15 52.16 22.24 -15.10
N LEU A 16 52.42 21.97 -16.38
CA LEU A 16 51.39 21.88 -17.42
C LEU A 16 50.48 20.66 -17.25
N VAL A 17 51.02 19.50 -16.86
CA VAL A 17 50.22 18.31 -16.54
C VAL A 17 49.36 18.53 -15.28
N GLN A 18 49.85 19.28 -14.28
CA GLN A 18 49.08 19.65 -13.10
C GLN A 18 47.97 20.68 -13.40
N LEU A 19 48.22 21.61 -14.33
CA LEU A 19 47.21 22.57 -14.81
C LEU A 19 46.15 21.90 -15.70
N PHE A 20 46.48 20.82 -16.41
CA PHE A 20 45.52 20.01 -17.15
C PHE A 20 44.76 19.00 -16.26
N SER A 21 45.32 18.57 -15.12
CA SER A 21 44.64 17.67 -14.18
C SER A 21 43.76 18.36 -13.13
N GLN A 22 43.86 19.70 -12.98
CA GLN A 22 43.00 20.50 -12.10
C GLN A 22 41.91 21.29 -12.84
N GLY A 23 41.83 21.16 -14.18
CA GLY A 23 41.02 22.02 -15.04
C GLY A 23 39.90 21.34 -15.82
N ILE A 24 39.54 20.09 -15.50
CA ILE A 24 38.35 19.44 -16.07
C ILE A 24 37.65 18.69 -14.94
N ILE A 25 36.99 19.42 -14.04
CA ILE A 25 35.67 18.95 -13.63
C ILE A 25 34.89 18.91 -14.94
N PRO A 26 34.35 17.76 -15.37
CA PRO A 26 33.46 17.76 -16.50
C PRO A 26 32.34 18.75 -16.15
N ALA A 27 32.37 19.92 -16.78
CA ALA A 27 31.15 20.68 -17.02
C ALA A 27 30.36 19.87 -18.06
N VAL A 28 29.97 18.66 -17.70
CA VAL A 28 28.90 17.93 -18.35
C VAL A 28 27.71 18.79 -18.05
N LYS A 29 27.39 19.68 -19.00
CA LYS A 29 26.05 20.24 -19.07
C LYS A 29 25.09 19.08 -18.91
N ALA A 30 24.20 19.19 -17.92
CA ALA A 30 23.14 18.27 -17.65
C ALA A 30 22.56 17.73 -18.95
N ASN A 31 22.29 16.43 -19.00
CA ASN A 31 21.25 15.97 -19.90
C ASN A 31 19.98 16.71 -19.46
N THR A 32 19.58 17.75 -20.20
CA THR A 32 18.40 18.57 -19.86
C THR A 32 17.11 17.77 -19.92
N ASN A 33 17.18 16.56 -20.46
CA ASN A 33 16.04 15.67 -20.59
C ASN A 33 16.00 14.78 -19.35
N ILE A 34 14.94 14.95 -18.57
CA ILE A 34 14.61 14.04 -17.47
C ILE A 34 14.47 12.63 -18.06
N PRO A 35 15.14 11.61 -17.49
CA PRO A 35 15.06 10.25 -18.03
C PRO A 35 13.62 9.73 -17.99
N THR A 36 13.23 8.94 -18.99
CA THR A 36 11.86 8.40 -19.15
C THR A 36 11.24 7.79 -17.89
N PRO A 37 11.99 7.08 -17.02
CA PRO A 37 11.41 6.50 -15.81
C PRO A 37 10.91 7.51 -14.77
N TYR A 38 11.29 8.79 -14.88
CA TYR A 38 10.91 9.84 -13.92
C TYR A 38 9.85 10.77 -14.51
N TYR A 39 9.19 11.56 -13.65
CA TYR A 39 8.20 12.53 -14.05
C TYR A 39 8.81 13.64 -14.94
N GLN A 40 8.30 13.77 -16.16
CA GLN A 40 8.91 14.58 -17.21
C GLN A 40 8.76 16.09 -17.01
N ASP A 41 7.80 16.52 -16.17
CA ASP A 41 7.58 17.94 -15.85
C ASP A 41 8.14 18.31 -14.46
N LEU A 42 9.06 17.51 -13.92
CA LEU A 42 9.74 17.82 -12.66
C LEU A 42 10.49 19.16 -12.79
N ASP A 43 10.28 20.07 -11.82
CA ASP A 43 11.03 21.31 -11.78
C ASP A 43 12.46 21.06 -11.32
N ILE A 44 13.36 20.82 -12.28
CA ILE A 44 14.78 20.57 -12.05
C ILE A 44 15.53 21.81 -11.56
N ASN A 45 14.94 23.01 -11.65
CA ASN A 45 15.54 24.24 -11.13
C ASN A 45 14.87 24.72 -9.82
N GLY A 46 13.84 24.00 -9.38
CA GLY A 46 13.08 24.29 -8.18
C GLY A 46 13.85 23.92 -6.92
N THR A 47 13.48 24.58 -5.82
CA THR A 47 13.91 24.21 -4.47
C THR A 47 12.77 23.48 -3.77
N TYR A 48 13.05 22.25 -3.35
CA TYR A 48 12.15 21.43 -2.56
C TYR A 48 12.57 21.52 -1.09
N VAL A 49 11.61 21.83 -0.22
CA VAL A 49 11.82 22.15 1.19
C VAL A 49 11.10 21.13 2.04
N TYR A 50 11.84 20.55 2.97
CA TYR A 50 11.37 19.57 3.92
C TYR A 50 11.49 20.14 5.32
N ASN A 51 10.37 20.24 6.03
CA ASN A 51 10.36 20.66 7.43
C ASN A 51 10.73 19.47 8.31
N VAL A 52 11.60 19.71 9.30
CA VAL A 52 12.04 18.69 10.25
C VAL A 52 11.11 18.72 11.46
N THR A 53 10.39 17.63 11.71
CA THR A 53 9.49 17.52 12.88
C THR A 53 10.17 16.85 14.06
N THR A 54 11.05 15.88 13.80
CA THR A 54 11.83 15.16 14.81
C THR A 54 13.29 15.04 14.35
N PHE A 55 14.23 15.29 15.26
CA PHE A 55 15.66 15.03 15.03
C PHE A 55 16.33 14.59 16.33
N GLY A 56 17.17 13.57 16.25
CA GLY A 56 17.97 13.06 17.36
C GLY A 56 19.22 13.91 17.62
N THR A 57 20.37 13.41 17.18
CA THR A 57 21.69 14.04 17.38
C THR A 57 22.39 14.29 16.06
N GLU A 58 23.48 15.06 16.11
CA GLU A 58 24.37 15.25 14.95
C GLU A 58 24.81 13.93 14.31
N ALA A 59 24.99 13.95 12.99
CA ALA A 59 25.36 12.79 12.20
C ALA A 59 26.50 13.14 11.23
N GLY A 60 27.38 12.17 10.98
CA GLY A 60 28.48 12.31 10.03
C GLY A 60 28.01 12.08 8.59
N TRP A 61 28.43 12.93 7.68
CA TRP A 61 28.26 12.72 6.25
C TRP A 61 29.46 11.98 5.66
N TYR A 62 29.20 10.88 4.95
CA TYR A 62 30.23 10.07 4.29
C TYR A 62 29.87 9.87 2.81
N ASN A 63 30.72 10.38 1.92
CA ASN A 63 30.61 10.14 0.48
C ASN A 63 31.14 8.74 0.10
N PHE A 64 31.05 8.37 -1.18
CA PHE A 64 31.47 7.05 -1.68
C PHE A 64 32.99 6.87 -1.91
N THR A 65 33.81 7.88 -1.62
CA THR A 65 35.28 7.76 -1.71
C THR A 65 35.80 6.78 -0.65
N PRO A 66 36.82 5.95 -0.94
CA PRO A 66 37.40 5.07 0.08
C PRO A 66 37.88 5.81 1.34
N TRP A 67 37.69 5.19 2.50
CA TRP A 67 38.20 5.68 3.78
C TRP A 67 39.73 5.88 3.70
N PRO A 68 40.30 6.97 4.28
CA PRO A 68 39.68 7.95 5.19
C PRO A 68 39.05 9.17 4.51
N ASN A 69 39.06 9.25 3.18
CA ASN A 69 38.65 10.46 2.45
C ASN A 69 37.14 10.58 2.24
N SER A 70 36.34 9.65 2.77
CA SER A 70 34.88 9.68 2.66
C SER A 70 34.22 10.77 3.50
N TYR A 71 34.85 11.21 4.59
CA TYR A 71 34.19 12.05 5.58
C TYR A 71 34.13 13.53 5.14
N GLU A 72 32.91 14.07 5.05
CA GLU A 72 32.63 15.44 4.58
C GLU A 72 32.27 16.41 5.71
N GLY A 73 32.02 15.90 6.92
CA GLY A 73 31.71 16.72 8.10
C GLY A 73 30.56 16.15 8.94
N GLN A 74 30.26 16.82 10.05
CA GLN A 74 29.04 16.58 10.82
C GLN A 74 27.96 17.53 10.33
N TRP A 75 26.73 17.04 10.24
CA TRP A 75 25.55 17.84 9.99
C TRP A 75 24.58 17.69 11.16
N LYS A 76 23.82 18.74 11.42
CA LYS A 76 22.75 18.74 12.42
C LYS A 76 21.61 19.66 12.02
N THR A 77 20.44 19.33 12.54
CA THR A 77 19.23 20.16 12.47
C THR A 77 18.49 20.03 13.82
N ASN A 78 17.23 20.44 13.89
CA ASN A 78 16.36 20.30 15.06
C ASN A 78 14.89 20.48 14.62
N PRO A 79 13.90 20.19 15.51
CA PRO A 79 12.50 20.46 15.21
C PRO A 79 12.23 21.92 14.77
N GLY A 80 11.52 22.07 13.66
CA GLY A 80 11.28 23.33 12.96
C GLY A 80 12.43 23.79 12.05
N GLY A 81 13.54 23.05 12.01
CA GLY A 81 14.59 23.20 11.01
C GLY A 81 14.13 22.73 9.63
N GLN A 82 15.00 22.88 8.63
CA GLN A 82 14.66 22.54 7.25
C GLN A 82 15.79 21.79 6.54
N ILE A 83 15.42 20.90 5.63
CA ILE A 83 16.30 20.35 4.61
C ILE A 83 15.81 20.85 3.26
N LYS A 84 16.68 21.51 2.50
CA LYS A 84 16.38 21.97 1.15
C LYS A 84 17.19 21.19 0.15
N ILE A 85 16.56 20.80 -0.94
CA ILE A 85 17.22 20.14 -2.07
C ILE A 85 16.91 20.86 -3.36
N ASN A 86 17.91 20.93 -4.25
CA ASN A 86 17.76 21.44 -5.61
C ASN A 86 18.33 20.40 -6.57
N PHE A 87 17.62 20.04 -7.63
CA PHE A 87 18.17 19.13 -8.63
C PHE A 87 19.27 19.81 -9.44
N THR A 88 20.38 19.10 -9.65
CA THR A 88 21.47 19.53 -10.54
C THR A 88 21.44 18.78 -11.87
N GLY A 89 20.64 17.72 -11.98
CA GLY A 89 20.43 16.93 -13.18
C GLY A 89 20.38 15.43 -12.91
N PHE A 90 20.48 14.65 -13.99
CA PHE A 90 20.56 13.19 -13.94
C PHE A 90 21.89 12.73 -14.53
N TYR A 91 22.67 12.00 -13.74
CA TYR A 91 24.01 11.53 -14.10
C TYR A 91 24.19 10.06 -13.71
N ALA A 92 25.26 9.43 -14.20
CA ALA A 92 25.62 8.09 -13.75
C ALA A 92 25.88 8.08 -12.24
N LYS A 93 25.59 6.95 -11.58
CA LYS A 93 25.97 6.68 -10.20
C LYS A 93 27.47 6.85 -10.01
N ASP A 94 27.87 7.18 -8.79
CA ASP A 94 29.27 7.09 -8.41
C ASP A 94 29.74 5.65 -8.66
N SER A 95 30.92 5.47 -9.25
CA SER A 95 31.49 4.14 -9.51
C SER A 95 31.67 3.29 -8.25
N ASN A 96 31.70 3.92 -7.07
CA ASN A 96 31.80 3.28 -5.76
C ASN A 96 30.44 3.21 -5.04
N ASP A 97 29.33 3.56 -5.70
CA ASP A 97 27.99 3.30 -5.17
C ASP A 97 27.66 1.81 -5.31
N TRP A 98 28.09 1.03 -4.31
CA TRP A 98 27.79 -0.40 -4.19
C TRP A 98 26.45 -0.67 -3.50
N GLY A 99 25.72 0.38 -3.12
CA GLY A 99 24.61 0.29 -2.16
C GLY A 99 23.23 0.58 -2.73
N SER A 100 23.09 1.11 -3.95
CA SER A 100 21.78 1.45 -4.52
C SER A 100 21.34 0.56 -5.68
N ILE A 101 20.15 -0.04 -5.54
CA ILE A 101 19.48 -0.85 -6.57
C ILE A 101 18.89 -0.03 -7.72
N PHE A 102 18.72 1.30 -7.53
CA PHE A 102 18.19 2.18 -8.57
C PHE A 102 19.21 2.37 -9.69
N GLY A 103 18.80 2.15 -10.94
CA GLY A 103 19.69 2.14 -12.12
C GLY A 103 20.08 3.54 -12.62
N ASP A 104 21.11 3.58 -13.46
CA ASP A 104 21.56 4.81 -14.12
C ASP A 104 20.63 5.25 -15.26
N PRO A 105 20.53 6.57 -15.54
CA PRO A 105 21.05 7.68 -14.71
C PRO A 105 20.16 7.94 -13.48
N ILE A 106 20.77 8.42 -12.40
CA ILE A 106 20.09 8.77 -11.14
C ILE A 106 20.05 10.29 -10.93
N PRO A 107 19.15 10.82 -10.08
CA PRO A 107 19.09 12.23 -9.76
C PRO A 107 20.31 12.66 -8.94
N TRP A 108 20.79 13.86 -9.18
CA TRP A 108 21.82 14.52 -8.38
C TRP A 108 21.27 15.84 -7.86
N LEU A 109 21.69 16.19 -6.65
CA LEU A 109 21.07 17.21 -5.82
C LEU A 109 22.14 18.06 -5.14
N ASP A 110 21.89 19.37 -5.03
CA ASP A 110 22.47 20.20 -3.99
C ASP A 110 21.58 20.06 -2.74
N ILE A 111 22.19 20.01 -1.55
CA ILE A 111 21.49 19.89 -0.27
C ILE A 111 21.97 20.97 0.71
N GLU A 112 21.02 21.67 1.33
CA GLU A 112 21.23 22.64 2.42
C GLU A 112 20.43 22.19 3.65
N ILE A 113 21.09 22.02 4.79
CA ILE A 113 20.47 21.66 6.07
C ILE A 113 20.52 22.88 6.99
N LEU A 114 19.36 23.27 7.49
CA LEU A 114 19.17 24.44 8.34
C LEU A 114 18.69 24.03 9.73
N GLU A 115 19.27 24.67 10.75
CA GLU A 115 18.81 24.61 12.12
C GLU A 115 17.84 25.76 12.41
N ASN A 116 16.81 25.49 13.19
CA ASN A 116 15.92 26.49 13.76
C ASN A 116 16.50 27.01 15.08
N ASP A 117 17.05 28.22 15.05
CA ASP A 117 17.41 29.00 16.24
C ASP A 117 16.23 29.94 16.55
N PRO A 118 15.48 29.74 17.64
CA PRO A 118 14.08 30.09 17.81
C PRO A 118 13.48 31.09 16.82
N GLY A 119 12.89 30.56 15.73
CA GLY A 119 12.19 31.32 14.71
C GLY A 119 13.06 31.85 13.56
N VAL A 120 14.37 31.58 13.59
CA VAL A 120 15.33 31.95 12.56
C VAL A 120 16.05 30.70 12.05
N LEU A 121 15.85 30.38 10.77
CA LEU A 121 16.56 29.30 10.10
C LEU A 121 18.00 29.72 9.79
N LYS A 122 18.97 28.97 10.29
CA LYS A 122 20.40 29.18 10.08
C LYS A 122 21.01 28.00 9.32
N PRO A 123 21.73 28.23 8.21
CA PRO A 123 22.46 27.17 7.53
C PRO A 123 23.46 26.50 8.48
N ASN A 124 23.43 25.17 8.52
CA ASN A 124 24.36 24.35 9.29
C ASN A 124 25.33 23.59 8.37
N PHE A 125 24.79 22.97 7.33
CA PHE A 125 25.54 22.07 6.46
C PHE A 125 25.08 22.22 5.00
N THR A 126 26.02 22.22 4.06
CA THR A 126 25.71 22.36 2.64
C THR A 126 26.66 21.50 1.83
N LEU A 127 26.10 20.68 0.93
CA LEU A 127 26.86 19.93 -0.06
C LEU A 127 26.24 20.15 -1.43
N ASN A 128 27.09 20.18 -2.44
CA ASN A 128 26.65 20.37 -3.82
C ASN A 128 26.87 19.10 -4.62
N ASN A 129 25.97 18.84 -5.56
CA ASN A 129 26.06 17.78 -6.53
C ASN A 129 26.37 16.42 -5.87
N ARG A 130 25.46 15.98 -5.02
CA ARG A 130 25.45 14.63 -4.43
C ARG A 130 24.38 13.78 -5.06
N SER A 131 24.70 12.51 -5.28
CA SER A 131 23.74 11.60 -5.86
C SER A 131 22.58 11.35 -4.89
N ASN A 132 21.39 11.08 -5.44
CA ASN A 132 20.22 10.78 -4.63
C ASN A 132 20.44 9.57 -3.69
N SER A 133 21.24 8.58 -4.13
CA SER A 133 21.64 7.43 -3.31
C SER A 133 22.62 7.78 -2.18
N GLU A 134 23.55 8.72 -2.39
CA GLU A 134 24.44 9.19 -1.31
C GLU A 134 23.63 9.90 -0.23
N ILE A 135 22.73 10.78 -0.66
CA ILE A 135 21.84 11.52 0.24
C ILE A 135 20.92 10.56 0.99
N ALA A 136 20.35 9.57 0.30
CA ALA A 136 19.53 8.53 0.91
C ALA A 136 20.28 7.83 2.06
N ARG A 137 21.53 7.44 1.81
CA ARG A 137 22.36 6.78 2.83
C ARG A 137 22.71 7.71 3.99
N ALA A 138 23.10 8.95 3.70
CA ALA A 138 23.51 9.93 4.71
C ALA A 138 22.37 10.34 5.66
N LEU A 139 21.13 10.36 5.14
CA LEU A 139 19.93 10.70 5.90
C LEU A 139 19.15 9.49 6.39
N THR A 140 19.58 8.27 6.03
CA THR A 140 18.87 7.01 6.30
C THR A 140 17.47 6.97 5.68
N LEU A 141 17.33 7.50 4.47
CA LEU A 141 16.12 7.48 3.63
C LEU A 141 16.14 6.27 2.68
N GLY A 142 16.33 5.08 3.24
CA GLY A 142 16.44 3.83 2.49
C GLY A 142 16.80 2.66 3.40
N PHE A 143 16.70 1.43 2.91
CA PHE A 143 16.97 0.20 3.66
C PHE A 143 17.68 -0.83 2.77
N ASN A 144 18.73 -1.50 3.28
CA ASN A 144 19.62 -2.36 2.48
C ASN A 144 20.01 -1.68 1.15
N TYR A 145 19.65 -2.27 0.00
CA TYR A 145 19.96 -1.71 -1.31
C TYR A 145 18.89 -0.73 -1.84
N PHE A 146 17.75 -0.59 -1.14
CA PHE A 146 16.69 0.36 -1.47
C PHE A 146 17.05 1.76 -0.96
N GLN A 147 17.99 2.42 -1.65
CA GLN A 147 18.44 3.78 -1.33
C GLN A 147 17.71 4.79 -2.21
N SER A 148 16.43 5.03 -1.88
CA SER A 148 15.47 5.77 -2.72
C SER A 148 15.54 7.29 -2.56
N GLY A 149 16.00 7.80 -1.41
CA GLY A 149 16.24 9.22 -1.22
C GLY A 149 15.00 10.07 -1.44
N PHE A 150 15.17 11.21 -2.13
CA PHE A 150 14.11 12.21 -2.31
C PHE A 150 13.28 12.05 -3.59
N LEU A 151 13.70 11.21 -4.53
CA LEU A 151 13.02 11.01 -5.81
C LEU A 151 13.10 9.55 -6.26
N ILE A 152 11.96 8.95 -6.58
CA ILE A 152 11.85 7.61 -7.17
C ILE A 152 11.30 7.67 -8.61
N PRO A 153 11.57 6.65 -9.45
CA PRO A 153 10.91 6.50 -10.74
C PRO A 153 9.38 6.34 -10.60
N THR A 154 8.62 6.86 -11.57
CA THR A 154 7.15 6.83 -11.60
C THR A 154 6.57 5.93 -12.69
N GLU A 155 7.39 5.39 -13.59
CA GLU A 155 6.92 4.59 -14.74
C GLU A 155 6.29 3.24 -14.33
N ASN A 156 6.78 2.60 -13.26
CA ASN A 156 6.32 1.26 -12.87
C ASN A 156 6.39 1.04 -11.35
N PHE A 157 5.34 1.42 -10.64
CA PHE A 157 5.26 1.22 -9.19
C PHE A 157 5.25 -0.26 -8.80
N THR A 158 4.67 -1.17 -9.59
CA THR A 158 4.75 -2.62 -9.31
C THR A 158 6.20 -3.09 -9.21
N GLN A 159 7.09 -2.59 -10.08
CA GLN A 159 8.51 -2.87 -9.98
C GLN A 159 9.14 -2.27 -8.71
N ILE A 160 8.81 -1.01 -8.37
CA ILE A 160 9.30 -0.38 -7.14
C ILE A 160 8.88 -1.17 -5.89
N LYS A 161 7.60 -1.57 -5.81
CA LYS A 161 7.05 -2.40 -4.74
C LYS A 161 7.82 -3.72 -4.62
N ASN A 162 8.05 -4.41 -5.73
CA ASN A 162 8.81 -5.67 -5.73
C ASN A 162 10.27 -5.48 -5.31
N ILE A 163 10.94 -4.41 -5.74
CA ILE A 163 12.32 -4.11 -5.35
C ILE A 163 12.40 -3.86 -3.84
N ALA A 164 11.46 -3.10 -3.27
CA ALA A 164 11.36 -2.86 -1.84
C ALA A 164 11.10 -4.17 -1.08
N ILE A 165 10.14 -5.00 -1.54
CA ILE A 165 9.84 -6.28 -0.91
C ILE A 165 11.06 -7.19 -0.87
N ASN A 166 11.84 -7.24 -1.96
CA ASN A 166 13.06 -8.05 -2.02
C ASN A 166 14.18 -7.57 -1.08
N GLN A 167 14.02 -6.43 -0.39
CA GLN A 167 14.97 -5.99 0.64
C GLN A 167 14.65 -6.52 2.04
N SER A 168 13.52 -7.21 2.25
CA SER A 168 13.20 -7.82 3.56
C SER A 168 14.15 -8.96 3.93
N ASP A 169 14.51 -9.78 2.94
CA ASP A 169 15.51 -10.84 3.04
C ASP A 169 16.24 -10.99 1.69
N PRO A 170 17.23 -10.13 1.42
CA PRO A 170 17.98 -10.15 0.16
C PRO A 170 18.99 -11.32 0.08
N GLY A 171 19.12 -12.15 1.12
CA GLY A 171 19.91 -13.39 1.11
C GLY A 171 21.43 -13.23 1.14
N GLY A 172 21.97 -12.02 1.39
CA GLY A 172 23.40 -11.78 1.51
C GLY A 172 23.96 -11.95 2.94
N LEU A 173 25.25 -12.29 3.02
CA LEU A 173 26.00 -12.52 4.28
C LEU A 173 26.06 -11.30 5.23
N TYR A 174 25.79 -10.10 4.73
CA TYR A 174 25.85 -8.84 5.50
C TYR A 174 24.54 -8.06 5.43
N ASP A 175 23.51 -8.63 4.82
CA ASP A 175 22.27 -7.92 4.61
C ASP A 175 21.40 -8.00 5.86
N ILE A 176 20.66 -6.92 6.10
CA ILE A 176 19.82 -6.78 7.27
C ILE A 176 18.47 -7.44 6.97
N ILE A 177 18.08 -8.43 7.77
CA ILE A 177 16.72 -8.99 7.68
C ILE A 177 15.76 -7.98 8.31
N GLY A 178 14.67 -7.67 7.62
CA GLY A 178 13.64 -6.76 8.10
C GLY A 178 12.28 -7.09 7.51
N ASP A 179 11.22 -6.64 8.18
CA ASP A 179 9.88 -6.65 7.62
C ASP A 179 9.71 -5.47 6.66
N VAL A 180 8.93 -5.68 5.61
CA VAL A 180 8.60 -4.65 4.62
C VAL A 180 7.09 -4.52 4.50
N ARG A 181 6.60 -3.30 4.64
CA ARG A 181 5.21 -2.93 4.37
C ARG A 181 5.18 -2.02 3.15
N VAL A 182 4.29 -2.34 2.23
CA VAL A 182 4.09 -1.55 1.02
C VAL A 182 2.59 -1.32 0.86
N GLU A 183 2.21 -0.07 0.71
CA GLU A 183 0.83 0.34 0.50
C GLU A 183 0.76 1.38 -0.61
N GLU A 184 -0.31 1.36 -1.40
CA GLU A 184 -0.54 2.33 -2.47
C GLU A 184 -1.97 2.87 -2.38
N THR A 185 -2.12 4.18 -2.51
CA THR A 185 -3.41 4.88 -2.63
C THR A 185 -3.43 5.72 -3.92
N TYR A 186 -4.43 6.60 -4.07
CA TYR A 186 -4.58 7.41 -5.27
C TYR A 186 -3.35 8.31 -5.51
N ASN A 187 -2.91 9.05 -4.50
CA ASN A 187 -1.78 9.97 -4.63
C ASN A 187 -0.44 9.42 -4.14
N PHE A 188 -0.41 8.34 -3.35
CA PHE A 188 0.81 7.95 -2.64
C PHE A 188 1.18 6.49 -2.78
N ILE A 189 2.49 6.26 -2.65
CA ILE A 189 3.06 4.97 -2.31
C ILE A 189 3.80 5.09 -0.97
N PHE A 190 3.49 4.18 -0.07
CA PHE A 190 4.17 4.01 1.21
C PHE A 190 5.09 2.80 1.15
N ILE A 191 6.28 2.96 1.70
CA ILE A 191 7.26 1.90 1.85
C ILE A 191 7.85 2.01 3.26
N GLY A 192 7.57 1.00 4.07
CA GLY A 192 8.06 0.87 5.43
C GLY A 192 9.00 -0.32 5.58
N PHE A 193 10.13 -0.11 6.24
CA PHE A 193 11.11 -1.13 6.58
C PHE A 193 11.31 -1.16 8.09
N ASP A 194 11.23 -2.35 8.68
CA ASP A 194 11.47 -2.58 10.10
C ASP A 194 12.52 -3.69 10.25
N GLN A 195 13.75 -3.33 10.63
CA GLN A 195 14.80 -4.32 10.88
C GLN A 195 14.40 -5.30 12.00
N VAL A 196 14.68 -6.59 11.78
CA VAL A 196 14.54 -7.63 12.81
C VAL A 196 15.59 -7.42 13.91
N GLY A 197 15.12 -7.33 15.15
CA GLY A 197 15.93 -6.99 16.33
C GLY A 197 16.23 -5.49 16.37
N ASP A 198 15.83 -4.81 17.45
CA ASP A 198 15.83 -3.36 17.69
C ASP A 198 16.89 -2.53 16.90
N GLY A 199 16.61 -2.30 15.62
CA GLY A 199 17.58 -1.86 14.62
C GLY A 199 17.11 -0.64 13.86
N GLN A 200 17.27 -0.65 12.53
CA GLN A 200 16.78 0.41 11.66
C GLN A 200 15.27 0.32 11.43
N GLU A 201 14.56 1.43 11.58
CA GLU A 201 13.19 1.61 11.09
C GLU A 201 13.21 2.73 10.04
N THR A 202 12.52 2.56 8.91
CA THR A 202 12.47 3.59 7.86
C THR A 202 11.14 3.54 7.14
N TYR A 203 10.38 4.62 7.24
CA TYR A 203 9.06 4.80 6.64
C TYR A 203 9.12 5.95 5.65
N LEU A 204 8.67 5.72 4.43
CA LEU A 204 8.79 6.64 3.31
C LEU A 204 7.44 6.75 2.60
N ILE A 205 7.01 7.97 2.31
CA ILE A 205 5.81 8.25 1.50
C ILE A 205 6.25 9.09 0.31
N TYR A 206 5.98 8.60 -0.88
CA TYR A 206 6.24 9.31 -2.13
C TYR A 206 4.92 9.69 -2.80
N ASP A 207 4.90 10.86 -3.42
CA ASP A 207 3.86 11.25 -4.37
C ASP A 207 3.98 10.37 -5.63
N LYS A 208 2.91 9.68 -5.99
CA LYS A 208 2.87 8.75 -7.12
C LYS A 208 3.00 9.46 -8.47
N TRP A 209 2.58 10.72 -8.54
CA TRP A 209 2.57 11.47 -9.78
C TRP A 209 3.96 12.00 -10.14
N THR A 210 4.66 12.58 -9.16
CA THR A 210 5.99 13.17 -9.38
C THR A 210 7.15 12.27 -8.98
N GLY A 211 6.91 11.28 -8.11
CA GLY A 211 7.93 10.45 -7.48
C GLY A 211 8.67 11.13 -6.34
N LEU A 212 8.32 12.37 -5.98
CA LEU A 212 8.97 13.12 -4.92
C LEU A 212 8.61 12.58 -3.53
N LEU A 213 9.58 12.58 -2.63
CA LEU A 213 9.35 12.25 -1.23
C LEU A 213 8.41 13.31 -0.62
N VAL A 214 7.36 12.86 0.05
CA VAL A 214 6.35 13.67 0.73
C VAL A 214 6.57 13.64 2.24
N TRP A 215 6.89 12.48 2.79
CA TRP A 215 7.20 12.33 4.21
C TRP A 215 8.16 11.18 4.42
N ALA A 216 9.04 11.32 5.41
CA ALA A 216 9.86 10.23 5.88
C ALA A 216 10.04 10.25 7.39
N LYS A 217 10.13 9.08 7.99
CA LYS A 217 10.56 8.88 9.37
C LYS A 217 11.52 7.71 9.44
N THR A 218 12.69 7.95 10.00
CA THR A 218 13.73 6.93 10.11
C THR A 218 14.38 6.96 11.48
N SER A 219 14.81 5.80 11.95
CA SER A 219 15.61 5.65 13.16
C SER A 219 16.67 4.56 12.99
N TYR A 220 17.87 4.79 13.52
CA TYR A 220 18.97 3.83 13.48
C TYR A 220 20.03 4.12 14.55
N LEU A 221 20.32 3.17 15.44
CA LEU A 221 21.36 3.32 16.48
C LEU A 221 21.30 4.64 17.29
N GLY A 222 20.09 5.12 17.58
CA GLY A 222 19.85 6.37 18.32
C GLY A 222 19.77 7.63 17.45
N TYR A 223 20.10 7.56 16.16
CA TYR A 223 19.71 8.57 15.18
C TYR A 223 18.22 8.48 14.91
N ILE A 224 17.56 9.63 14.81
CA ILE A 224 16.14 9.75 14.45
C ILE A 224 16.02 10.98 13.54
N LEU A 225 15.30 10.83 12.44
CA LEU A 225 14.92 11.94 11.56
C LEU A 225 13.47 11.74 11.13
N GLU A 226 12.68 12.80 11.24
CA GLU A 226 11.36 12.87 10.64
C GLU A 226 11.24 14.17 9.86
N ILE A 227 10.86 14.05 8.59
CA ILE A 227 10.75 15.15 7.65
C ILE A 227 9.44 15.09 6.87
N GLN A 228 8.91 16.27 6.55
CA GLN A 228 7.70 16.42 5.76
C GLN A 228 7.92 17.49 4.69
N SER A 229 7.59 17.18 3.45
CA SER A 229 7.63 18.10 2.32
C SER A 229 6.65 19.26 2.52
N LEU A 230 7.11 20.47 2.22
CA LEU A 230 6.27 21.67 2.11
C LEU A 230 5.82 21.93 0.67
N ASN A 231 6.26 21.09 -0.28
CA ASN A 231 6.01 21.27 -1.70
C ASN A 231 4.85 20.42 -2.21
N PHE A 232 4.43 19.40 -1.48
CA PHE A 232 3.27 18.59 -1.87
C PHE A 232 1.96 19.35 -1.64
N THR A 233 1.11 19.38 -2.66
CA THR A 233 -0.27 19.82 -2.57
C THR A 233 -1.14 18.90 -3.42
N LEU A 234 -2.34 18.55 -2.94
CA LEU A 234 -3.31 17.86 -3.79
C LEU A 234 -3.61 18.71 -5.03
N ASP A 235 -3.57 18.10 -6.22
CA ASP A 235 -3.93 18.79 -7.45
C ASP A 235 -5.45 19.01 -7.52
N TYR A 236 -5.86 20.17 -7.02
CA TYR A 236 -7.24 20.63 -7.05
C TYR A 236 -7.74 21.04 -8.44
N SER A 237 -6.87 21.11 -9.45
CA SER A 237 -7.27 21.47 -10.82
C SER A 237 -7.76 20.28 -11.62
N SER A 238 -7.41 19.07 -11.19
CA SER A 238 -7.86 17.82 -11.81
C SER A 238 -9.26 17.42 -11.34
N SER A 239 -9.99 16.73 -12.23
CA SER A 239 -11.24 16.07 -11.92
C SER A 239 -10.97 14.75 -11.20
N PHE A 240 -11.73 14.43 -10.15
CA PHE A 240 -11.72 13.12 -9.53
C PHE A 240 -12.88 12.30 -10.08
N THR A 241 -12.58 11.22 -10.82
CA THR A 241 -13.57 10.33 -11.40
C THR A 241 -13.77 9.10 -10.51
N TYR A 242 -15.03 8.76 -10.24
CA TYR A 242 -15.41 7.61 -9.45
C TYR A 242 -16.25 6.64 -10.28
N ASP A 243 -15.80 5.40 -10.39
CA ASP A 243 -16.52 4.31 -11.04
C ASP A 243 -17.65 3.81 -10.15
N VAL A 244 -18.84 3.63 -10.74
CA VAL A 244 -20.02 3.11 -10.05
C VAL A 244 -20.08 1.59 -10.18
N ASN A 245 -19.83 0.90 -9.07
CA ASN A 245 -19.84 -0.57 -9.00
C ASN A 245 -21.23 -1.13 -8.63
N ASP A 246 -22.01 -0.38 -7.87
CA ASP A 246 -23.41 -0.69 -7.56
C ASP A 246 -24.20 0.61 -7.41
N PHE A 247 -25.45 0.58 -7.88
CA PHE A 247 -26.37 1.69 -7.73
C PHE A 247 -27.82 1.19 -7.66
N GLY A 248 -28.49 1.56 -6.58
CA GLY A 248 -29.88 1.27 -6.34
C GLY A 248 -30.64 2.55 -6.04
N GLY A 249 -31.70 2.82 -6.81
CA GLY A 249 -32.67 3.87 -6.48
C GLY A 249 -32.31 5.28 -6.97
N LYS A 250 -33.25 5.90 -7.67
CA LYS A 250 -33.20 7.34 -8.02
C LYS A 250 -33.21 8.19 -6.75
N SER A 251 -32.29 9.15 -6.64
CA SER A 251 -32.18 10.03 -5.47
C SER A 251 -32.48 11.48 -5.85
N SER A 252 -32.99 12.24 -4.89
CA SER A 252 -33.29 13.67 -5.04
C SER A 252 -32.10 14.50 -4.57
N TRP A 253 -31.78 15.56 -5.30
CA TRP A 253 -30.81 16.56 -4.88
C TRP A 253 -31.52 17.74 -4.21
N TYR A 254 -31.21 17.97 -2.94
CA TYR A 254 -31.73 19.11 -2.17
C TYR A 254 -30.61 20.10 -1.88
N ASN A 255 -30.76 21.30 -2.42
CA ASN A 255 -29.95 22.44 -2.04
C ASN A 255 -30.46 22.98 -0.70
N PHE A 256 -29.56 23.20 0.26
CA PHE A 256 -29.92 23.64 1.61
C PHE A 256 -30.63 25.01 1.65
N THR A 257 -30.45 25.84 0.63
CA THR A 257 -31.06 27.17 0.53
C THR A 257 -32.32 27.20 -0.36
N VAL A 258 -32.32 26.54 -1.52
CA VAL A 258 -33.43 26.65 -2.48
C VAL A 258 -34.38 25.44 -2.52
N GLY A 259 -34.04 24.35 -1.83
CA GLY A 259 -34.84 23.12 -1.77
C GLY A 259 -34.53 22.14 -2.90
N LEU A 260 -35.55 21.43 -3.39
CA LEU A 260 -35.38 20.38 -4.41
C LEU A 260 -34.93 20.98 -5.74
N GLU A 261 -33.74 20.61 -6.22
CA GLU A 261 -33.23 21.06 -7.52
C GLU A 261 -33.44 20.03 -8.63
N GLY A 262 -33.54 18.76 -8.27
CA GLY A 262 -33.78 17.71 -9.25
C GLY A 262 -33.62 16.32 -8.67
N TYR A 263 -33.54 15.35 -9.58
CA TYR A 263 -33.25 13.98 -9.24
C TYR A 263 -32.09 13.51 -10.09
N TRP A 264 -31.19 12.77 -9.47
CA TRP A 264 -30.04 12.17 -10.13
C TRP A 264 -30.16 10.65 -10.08
N GLN A 265 -29.61 10.01 -11.10
CA GLN A 265 -29.48 8.56 -11.18
C GLN A 265 -28.28 8.22 -12.06
N THR A 266 -27.70 7.05 -11.82
CA THR A 266 -26.68 6.43 -12.66
C THR A 266 -26.97 4.93 -12.72
N ASN A 267 -26.02 4.11 -13.11
CA ASN A 267 -26.10 2.66 -13.11
C ASN A 267 -24.71 2.03 -12.96
N ILE A 268 -24.67 0.70 -12.84
CA ILE A 268 -23.41 -0.05 -12.80
C ILE A 268 -22.61 0.23 -14.07
N GLY A 269 -21.34 0.61 -13.89
CA GLY A 269 -20.42 1.01 -14.96
C GLY A 269 -20.60 2.46 -15.42
N GLY A 270 -21.46 3.26 -14.78
CA GLY A 270 -21.46 4.72 -14.89
C GLY A 270 -20.39 5.38 -14.01
N GLU A 271 -20.37 6.71 -14.00
CA GLU A 271 -19.32 7.49 -13.30
C GLU A 271 -19.92 8.64 -12.50
N ILE A 272 -19.21 9.06 -11.45
CA ILE A 272 -19.40 10.33 -10.76
C ILE A 272 -18.11 11.13 -10.89
N ILE A 273 -18.17 12.26 -11.58
CA ILE A 273 -17.03 13.15 -11.82
C ILE A 273 -17.15 14.34 -10.85
N VAL A 274 -16.10 14.56 -10.07
CA VAL A 274 -16.05 15.54 -8.99
C VAL A 274 -14.95 16.55 -9.28
N ASN A 275 -15.32 17.81 -9.49
CA ASN A 275 -14.39 18.90 -9.79
C ASN A 275 -14.31 19.86 -8.62
N PHE A 276 -13.13 20.03 -8.04
CA PHE A 276 -12.95 20.95 -6.91
C PHE A 276 -13.02 22.41 -7.37
N THR A 277 -13.80 23.22 -6.66
CA THR A 277 -14.05 24.64 -7.00
C THR A 277 -13.51 25.62 -5.96
N GLY A 278 -13.08 25.14 -4.79
CA GLY A 278 -12.50 25.95 -3.74
C GLY A 278 -12.95 25.56 -2.34
N PHE A 279 -12.37 26.26 -1.36
CA PHE A 279 -12.81 26.24 0.03
C PHE A 279 -13.65 27.47 0.31
N TYR A 280 -14.90 27.28 0.73
CA TYR A 280 -15.80 28.37 1.10
C TYR A 280 -16.45 28.11 2.45
N ASN A 281 -17.09 29.13 3.00
CA ASN A 281 -17.90 28.95 4.21
C ASN A 281 -19.00 27.92 3.96
N LYS A 282 -19.40 27.20 5.01
CA LYS A 282 -20.60 26.38 4.97
C LYS A 282 -21.81 27.20 4.56
N ASP A 283 -22.75 26.54 3.88
CA ASP A 283 -24.08 27.12 3.71
C ASP A 283 -24.66 27.43 5.11
N PRO A 284 -25.19 28.63 5.36
CA PRO A 284 -25.80 28.97 6.66
C PRO A 284 -26.94 28.05 7.07
N ASN A 285 -27.56 27.36 6.11
CA ASN A 285 -28.61 26.38 6.30
C ASN A 285 -28.07 24.94 6.38
N ASP A 286 -26.75 24.69 6.37
CA ASP A 286 -26.18 23.38 6.68
C ASP A 286 -26.49 23.03 8.14
N TRP A 287 -27.58 22.30 8.32
CA TRP A 287 -28.23 22.01 9.59
C TRP A 287 -27.59 20.85 10.34
N GLY A 288 -26.60 20.18 9.74
CA GLY A 288 -26.11 18.89 10.22
C GLY A 288 -24.61 18.77 10.32
N SER A 289 -23.82 19.19 9.34
CA SER A 289 -22.43 18.71 9.27
C SER A 289 -21.56 19.14 10.48
N VAL A 290 -20.85 18.19 11.10
CA VAL A 290 -19.90 18.45 12.21
C VAL A 290 -18.57 19.09 11.80
N PHE A 291 -18.27 19.15 10.50
CA PHE A 291 -17.00 19.70 10.01
C PHE A 291 -16.97 21.23 10.12
N ALA A 292 -15.87 21.85 10.52
CA ALA A 292 -15.82 23.32 10.63
C ALA A 292 -15.71 23.97 9.25
N SER A 293 -16.14 25.24 9.14
CA SER A 293 -15.79 26.08 7.98
C SER A 293 -14.31 26.49 8.03
N PRO A 294 -13.66 26.73 6.88
CA PRO A 294 -14.18 26.52 5.52
C PRO A 294 -14.26 25.04 5.14
N ILE A 295 -15.17 24.68 4.23
CA ILE A 295 -15.31 23.33 3.67
C ILE A 295 -15.07 23.34 2.17
N ALA A 296 -14.76 22.18 1.59
CA ALA A 296 -14.59 22.02 0.16
C ALA A 296 -15.92 22.19 -0.59
N TRP A 297 -15.85 22.67 -1.82
CA TRP A 297 -16.98 22.80 -2.73
C TRP A 297 -16.63 22.21 -4.10
N PHE A 298 -17.62 21.65 -4.78
CA PHE A 298 -17.42 20.92 -6.01
C PHE A 298 -18.48 21.19 -7.07
N ASP A 299 -18.10 21.08 -8.33
CA ASP A 299 -19.03 20.76 -9.41
C ASP A 299 -19.11 19.22 -9.52
N ILE A 300 -20.32 18.70 -9.70
CA ILE A 300 -20.58 17.27 -9.81
C ILE A 300 -21.25 16.99 -11.14
N GLU A 301 -20.73 15.99 -11.85
CA GLU A 301 -21.35 15.41 -13.03
C GLU A 301 -21.61 13.92 -12.79
N ILE A 302 -22.86 13.50 -13.03
CA ILE A 302 -23.30 12.11 -12.94
C ILE A 302 -23.48 11.59 -14.34
N VAL A 303 -22.77 10.50 -14.64
CA VAL A 303 -22.72 9.87 -15.95
C VAL A 303 -23.38 8.50 -15.86
N GLU A 304 -24.26 8.19 -16.79
CA GLU A 304 -24.90 6.88 -16.93
C GLU A 304 -24.23 6.09 -18.06
N ASN A 305 -24.06 4.78 -17.85
CA ASN A 305 -23.59 3.88 -18.89
C ASN A 305 -24.76 3.27 -19.65
N SER A 306 -25.01 3.78 -20.86
CA SER A 306 -26.04 3.28 -21.76
C SER A 306 -25.42 2.36 -22.81
N SER A 307 -25.42 1.05 -22.54
CA SER A 307 -24.92 0.03 -23.49
C SER A 307 -23.45 0.19 -23.86
N GLY A 308 -22.61 0.59 -22.90
CA GLY A 308 -21.18 0.85 -23.08
C GLY A 308 -20.84 2.30 -23.44
N PHE A 309 -21.85 3.17 -23.58
CA PHE A 309 -21.65 4.60 -23.84
C PHE A 309 -21.94 5.42 -22.60
N LEU A 310 -20.93 6.15 -22.14
CA LEU A 310 -21.03 7.09 -21.04
C LEU A 310 -21.74 8.38 -21.50
N THR A 311 -22.85 8.71 -20.84
CA THR A 311 -23.65 9.90 -21.15
C THR A 311 -23.94 10.69 -19.89
N SER A 312 -23.63 11.98 -19.91
CA SER A 312 -23.98 12.92 -18.84
C SER A 312 -25.48 12.95 -18.62
N ASN A 313 -25.92 12.65 -17.40
CA ASN A 313 -27.32 12.56 -17.03
C ASN A 313 -27.74 13.69 -16.07
N PHE A 314 -26.85 14.12 -15.18
CA PHE A 314 -27.12 15.16 -14.21
C PHE A 314 -25.86 15.97 -13.92
N THR A 315 -25.96 17.29 -13.89
CA THR A 315 -24.85 18.17 -13.52
C THR A 315 -25.32 19.21 -12.52
N ILE A 316 -24.47 19.51 -11.55
CA ILE A 316 -24.72 20.54 -10.56
C ILE A 316 -23.42 21.23 -10.20
N ALA A 317 -23.43 22.56 -10.15
CA ALA A 317 -22.23 23.34 -9.96
C ALA A 317 -22.18 23.95 -8.57
N ASN A 318 -20.98 24.04 -7.99
CA ASN A 318 -20.68 24.73 -6.75
C ASN A 318 -21.59 24.27 -5.61
N ARG A 319 -21.41 23.02 -5.19
CA ARG A 319 -22.06 22.42 -4.02
C ARG A 319 -21.07 22.14 -2.92
N SER A 320 -21.50 22.42 -1.71
CA SER A 320 -20.68 22.18 -0.54
C SER A 320 -20.47 20.68 -0.35
N ASN A 321 -19.31 20.31 0.18
CA ASN A 321 -18.97 18.92 0.43
C ASN A 321 -19.99 18.22 1.35
N SER A 322 -20.57 18.94 2.30
CA SER A 322 -21.63 18.42 3.18
C SER A 322 -22.97 18.20 2.46
N GLU A 323 -23.35 19.08 1.54
CA GLU A 323 -24.56 18.90 0.73
C GLU A 323 -24.42 17.66 -0.18
N ILE A 324 -23.26 17.52 -0.81
CA ILE A 324 -22.95 16.37 -1.65
C ILE A 324 -22.95 15.07 -0.82
N ALA A 325 -22.36 15.11 0.38
CA ALA A 325 -22.38 13.97 1.30
C ALA A 325 -23.82 13.52 1.62
N TRP A 326 -24.72 14.47 1.88
CA TRP A 326 -26.13 14.18 2.09
C TRP A 326 -26.81 13.61 0.84
N ALA A 327 -26.61 14.21 -0.34
CA ALA A 327 -27.25 13.79 -1.59
C ALA A 327 -26.85 12.37 -2.02
N LEU A 328 -25.61 11.98 -1.70
CA LEU A 328 -25.00 10.69 -2.04
C LEU A 328 -24.96 9.70 -0.86
N THR A 329 -25.50 10.06 0.31
CA THR A 329 -25.41 9.27 1.55
C THR A 329 -23.96 8.88 1.91
N LEU A 330 -23.00 9.78 1.69
CA LEU A 330 -21.57 9.64 2.04
C LEU A 330 -21.33 10.13 3.47
N GLY A 331 -22.07 9.57 4.42
CA GLY A 331 -22.09 10.01 5.80
C GLY A 331 -23.31 9.47 6.56
N TYR A 332 -23.39 9.77 7.84
CA TYR A 332 -24.49 9.37 8.74
C TYR A 332 -24.69 10.44 9.80
N ASN A 333 -25.93 10.62 10.26
CA ASN A 333 -26.28 11.69 11.20
C ASN A 333 -25.69 13.03 10.75
N ASN A 334 -24.89 13.67 11.61
CA ASN A 334 -24.21 14.92 11.31
C ASN A 334 -22.75 14.69 10.82
N TYR A 335 -22.28 13.45 10.78
CA TYR A 335 -20.99 13.09 10.18
C TYR A 335 -21.12 13.01 8.66
N GLN A 336 -20.87 14.15 7.99
CA GLN A 336 -21.08 14.33 6.55
C GLN A 336 -19.75 14.70 5.85
N PRO A 337 -18.83 13.74 5.69
CA PRO A 337 -17.47 13.95 5.20
C PRO A 337 -17.33 14.12 3.68
N GLY A 338 -18.29 13.66 2.88
CA GLY A 338 -18.29 13.85 1.43
C GLY A 338 -17.05 13.30 0.72
N PHE A 339 -16.58 14.00 -0.32
CA PHE A 339 -15.44 13.59 -1.14
C PHE A 339 -14.08 14.05 -0.59
N LEU A 340 -14.05 15.04 0.31
CA LEU A 340 -12.80 15.57 0.85
C LEU A 340 -12.92 15.98 2.31
N ILE A 341 -12.19 15.31 3.20
CA ILE A 341 -12.06 15.67 4.61
C ILE A 341 -10.73 16.42 4.81
N SER A 342 -10.68 17.41 5.70
CA SER A 342 -9.38 17.96 6.13
C SER A 342 -8.70 17.01 7.13
N ILE A 343 -8.07 15.92 6.63
CA ILE A 343 -7.43 14.90 7.48
C ILE A 343 -5.97 15.26 7.82
N MET A 344 -5.26 15.89 6.88
CA MET A 344 -3.81 16.18 6.97
C MET A 344 -3.35 16.78 8.30
N ASN A 345 -4.22 17.55 8.96
CA ASN A 345 -3.84 18.31 10.14
C ASN A 345 -4.38 17.74 11.45
N ASN A 346 -5.39 16.85 11.41
CA ASN A 346 -6.04 16.36 12.63
C ASN A 346 -6.89 15.10 12.43
N LEU A 347 -6.24 13.99 12.10
CA LEU A 347 -6.88 12.68 12.01
C LEU A 347 -7.61 12.26 13.31
N THR A 348 -7.10 12.67 14.48
CA THR A 348 -7.73 12.40 15.79
C THR A 348 -9.11 13.04 15.89
N GLU A 349 -9.27 14.29 15.46
CA GLU A 349 -10.57 14.96 15.51
C GLU A 349 -11.56 14.33 14.53
N VAL A 350 -11.12 13.92 13.34
CA VAL A 350 -11.98 13.22 12.36
C VAL A 350 -12.58 11.95 12.95
N LYS A 351 -11.76 11.12 13.63
CA LYS A 351 -12.22 9.89 14.30
C LYS A 351 -13.16 10.18 15.46
N LYS A 352 -12.83 11.18 16.28
CA LYS A 352 -13.66 11.60 17.40
C LYS A 352 -15.05 12.03 16.92
N LEU A 353 -15.11 12.85 15.87
CA LEU A 353 -16.37 13.30 15.28
C LEU A 353 -17.20 12.12 14.74
N ALA A 354 -16.56 11.17 14.04
CA ALA A 354 -17.23 9.95 13.58
C ALA A 354 -17.86 9.15 14.74
N LEU A 355 -17.10 8.89 15.80
CA LEU A 355 -17.59 8.17 16.98
C LEU A 355 -18.70 8.91 17.73
N GLN A 356 -18.59 10.24 17.87
CA GLN A 356 -19.62 11.06 18.52
C GLN A 356 -20.96 10.96 17.79
N GLU A 357 -20.91 10.98 16.46
CA GLU A 357 -22.10 10.90 15.61
C GLU A 357 -22.67 9.48 15.47
N ALA A 358 -22.08 8.46 16.09
CA ALA A 358 -22.68 7.13 16.17
C ALA A 358 -24.03 7.13 16.92
N THR A 359 -24.27 8.14 17.77
CA THR A 359 -25.45 8.25 18.65
C THR A 359 -26.30 9.50 18.37
N GLY A 360 -26.25 10.02 17.13
CA GLY A 360 -26.98 11.21 16.69
C GLY A 360 -28.50 10.98 16.52
N TYR A 361 -29.05 11.41 15.38
CA TYR A 361 -30.47 11.23 15.06
C TYR A 361 -30.89 9.75 15.04
N VAL A 362 -30.01 8.89 14.53
CA VAL A 362 -30.12 7.43 14.61
C VAL A 362 -28.92 6.87 15.38
N THR A 363 -29.14 5.79 16.11
CA THR A 363 -28.07 5.06 16.80
C THR A 363 -27.49 3.98 15.89
N GLY A 364 -26.17 3.86 15.85
CA GLY A 364 -25.46 2.80 15.16
C GLY A 364 -24.12 2.47 15.79
N ILE A 365 -23.43 1.48 15.22
CA ILE A 365 -22.08 1.08 15.59
C ILE A 365 -21.14 1.68 14.57
N VAL A 366 -20.09 2.36 15.05
CA VAL A 366 -19.01 2.87 14.21
C VAL A 366 -17.76 2.03 14.43
N ASN A 367 -17.17 1.51 13.35
CA ASN A 367 -15.82 0.94 13.39
C ASN A 367 -14.86 1.83 12.59
N ILE A 368 -13.64 1.96 13.09
CA ILE A 368 -12.59 2.76 12.46
C ILE A 368 -11.36 1.88 12.34
N GLU A 369 -10.91 1.71 11.10
CA GLU A 369 -9.72 0.93 10.77
C GLU A 369 -8.76 1.81 9.97
N GLU A 370 -7.48 1.50 10.07
CA GLU A 370 -6.42 2.32 9.49
C GLU A 370 -5.28 1.47 8.98
N THR A 371 -4.72 1.93 7.87
CA THR A 371 -3.45 1.48 7.32
C THR A 371 -2.44 2.63 7.39
N ASP A 372 -1.28 2.52 6.74
CA ASP A 372 -0.28 3.58 6.72
C ASP A 372 -0.76 4.79 5.88
N LEU A 373 -1.55 4.54 4.81
CA LEU A 373 -2.06 5.60 3.93
C LEU A 373 -3.58 5.83 3.98
N ALA A 374 -4.38 4.91 4.49
CA ALA A 374 -5.85 5.00 4.42
C ALA A 374 -6.55 4.95 5.78
N LEU A 375 -7.71 5.59 5.85
CA LEU A 375 -8.64 5.59 6.98
C LEU A 375 -9.98 5.03 6.50
N LYS A 376 -10.44 3.93 7.09
CA LYS A 376 -11.75 3.35 6.87
C LYS A 376 -12.67 3.66 8.04
N ILE A 377 -13.87 4.13 7.73
CA ILE A 377 -14.94 4.40 8.70
C ILE A 377 -16.16 3.65 8.24
N SER A 378 -16.67 2.75 9.09
CA SER A 378 -17.95 2.09 8.87
C SER A 378 -18.97 2.52 9.91
N PHE A 379 -20.22 2.60 9.49
CA PHE A 379 -21.39 2.85 10.33
C PHE A 379 -22.48 1.84 9.97
N ASP A 380 -23.00 1.16 10.99
CA ASP A 380 -24.14 0.25 10.87
C ASP A 380 -25.24 0.68 11.84
N GLN A 381 -26.36 1.16 11.30
CA GLN A 381 -27.48 1.63 12.10
C GLN A 381 -28.14 0.48 12.85
N THR A 382 -28.32 0.65 14.17
CA THR A 382 -29.07 -0.30 15.00
C THR A 382 -30.51 -0.42 14.48
N GLY A 383 -30.92 -1.63 14.12
CA GLY A 383 -32.24 -1.90 13.53
C GLY A 383 -32.27 -1.95 12.00
N GLY A 384 -31.12 -1.79 11.31
CA GLY A 384 -30.97 -2.12 9.88
C GLY A 384 -31.48 -1.06 8.91
N GLY A 385 -31.40 0.22 9.27
CA GLY A 385 -31.88 1.34 8.43
C GLY A 385 -30.87 1.90 7.44
N GLN A 386 -29.60 1.98 7.84
CA GLN A 386 -28.50 2.53 7.06
C GLN A 386 -27.22 1.75 7.33
N LYS A 387 -26.43 1.50 6.27
CA LYS A 387 -25.06 1.01 6.35
C LYS A 387 -24.18 1.89 5.48
N THR A 388 -23.06 2.37 6.01
CA THR A 388 -22.16 3.27 5.29
C THR A 388 -20.71 2.90 5.58
N LEU A 389 -19.92 2.66 4.55
CA LEU A 389 -18.50 2.38 4.61
C LEU A 389 -17.79 3.38 3.72
N LEU A 390 -16.78 4.05 4.26
CA LEU A 390 -16.02 5.10 3.58
C LEU A 390 -14.54 4.84 3.80
N ILE A 391 -13.73 4.93 2.75
CA ILE A 391 -12.27 4.88 2.83
C ILE A 391 -11.72 6.20 2.30
N TYR A 392 -10.89 6.86 3.11
CA TYR A 392 -10.22 8.12 2.79
C TYR A 392 -8.71 7.96 2.79
N GLU A 393 -8.03 8.66 1.89
CA GLU A 393 -6.57 8.79 1.92
C GLU A 393 -6.16 9.75 3.05
N LYS A 394 -5.31 9.33 3.98
CA LYS A 394 -4.97 10.09 5.20
C LYS A 394 -4.28 11.42 4.93
N TRP A 395 -3.44 11.45 3.89
CA TRP A 395 -2.56 12.58 3.58
C TRP A 395 -3.19 13.63 2.67
N THR A 396 -4.39 13.40 2.15
CA THR A 396 -5.14 14.41 1.37
C THR A 396 -6.56 14.57 1.89
N GLY A 397 -7.09 13.51 2.51
CA GLY A 397 -8.47 13.35 2.92
C GLY A 397 -9.42 13.09 1.77
N LEU A 398 -8.90 12.75 0.58
CA LEU A 398 -9.70 12.40 -0.59
C LEU A 398 -10.42 11.07 -0.36
N LEU A 399 -11.70 11.01 -0.70
CA LEU A 399 -12.47 9.76 -0.70
C LEU A 399 -11.89 8.82 -1.76
N LEU A 400 -11.49 7.63 -1.35
CA LEU A 400 -10.99 6.58 -2.24
C LEU A 400 -12.08 5.59 -2.62
N TRP A 401 -12.99 5.30 -1.68
CA TRP A 401 -14.07 4.35 -1.90
C TRP A 401 -15.23 4.61 -0.95
N ALA A 402 -16.44 4.35 -1.42
CA ALA A 402 -17.64 4.35 -0.59
C ALA A 402 -18.56 3.19 -0.95
N ASN A 403 -19.20 2.61 0.07
CA ASN A 403 -20.31 1.67 -0.07
C ASN A 403 -21.37 2.00 0.98
N THR A 404 -22.50 2.52 0.52
CA THR A 404 -23.56 3.04 1.38
C THR A 404 -24.91 2.53 0.93
N SER A 405 -25.81 2.30 1.88
CA SER A 405 -27.20 1.92 1.63
C SER A 405 -28.12 2.48 2.70
N ILE A 406 -29.31 2.93 2.28
CA ILE A 406 -30.39 3.40 3.15
C ILE A 406 -31.74 3.07 2.51
N GLY A 407 -32.54 2.22 3.16
CA GLY A 407 -33.79 1.72 2.58
C GLY A 407 -33.57 1.03 1.23
N ASN A 408 -34.10 1.60 0.15
CA ASN A 408 -33.92 1.09 -1.22
C ASN A 408 -32.77 1.75 -1.98
N TYR A 409 -32.10 2.73 -1.37
CA TYR A 409 -30.95 3.40 -1.97
C TYR A 409 -29.68 2.59 -1.70
N SER A 410 -28.85 2.40 -2.73
CA SER A 410 -27.47 1.91 -2.59
C SER A 410 -26.54 2.65 -3.54
N LEU A 411 -25.29 2.85 -3.11
CA LEU A 411 -24.22 3.41 -3.92
C LEU A 411 -22.89 2.75 -3.51
N ASN A 412 -22.21 2.14 -4.46
CA ASN A 412 -20.83 1.67 -4.33
C ASN A 412 -19.98 2.35 -5.39
N ILE A 413 -19.02 3.16 -4.97
CA ILE A 413 -18.14 3.93 -5.84
C ILE A 413 -16.68 3.76 -5.44
N VAL A 414 -15.78 3.74 -6.41
CA VAL A 414 -14.32 3.69 -6.22
C VAL A 414 -13.67 4.77 -7.07
N ILE A 415 -12.69 5.50 -6.55
CA ILE A 415 -11.94 6.46 -7.37
C ILE A 415 -11.11 5.71 -8.42
N GLU A 416 -11.07 6.24 -9.64
CA GLU A 416 -10.32 5.62 -10.74
C GLU A 416 -8.85 5.42 -10.36
N GLY A 417 -8.32 4.23 -10.64
CA GLY A 417 -6.92 3.90 -10.35
C GLY A 417 -6.60 3.55 -8.89
N TYR A 418 -7.61 3.42 -8.02
CA TYR A 418 -7.44 2.89 -6.66
C TYR A 418 -7.82 1.40 -6.59
N GLU A 419 -6.90 0.58 -6.07
CA GLU A 419 -7.18 -0.81 -5.72
C GLU A 419 -7.76 -0.88 -4.31
N LEU A 420 -8.95 -1.47 -4.17
CA LEU A 420 -9.67 -1.50 -2.90
C LEU A 420 -8.85 -2.20 -1.82
N TRP A 421 -8.72 -1.55 -0.67
CA TRP A 421 -8.24 -2.21 0.54
C TRP A 421 -9.23 -3.31 0.96
N VAL A 422 -8.89 -4.57 0.67
CA VAL A 422 -9.69 -5.72 1.07
C VAL A 422 -9.28 -6.15 2.48
N SER A 423 -10.02 -5.71 3.50
CA SER A 423 -10.01 -6.42 4.79
C SER A 423 -10.72 -7.76 4.61
N VAL A 424 -10.12 -8.85 5.09
CA VAL A 424 -10.60 -10.24 4.92
C VAL A 424 -12.08 -10.40 5.31
N GLU A 425 -12.58 -9.61 6.25
CA GLU A 425 -13.97 -9.65 6.72
C GLU A 425 -15.01 -9.04 5.75
N ASP A 426 -14.61 -8.18 4.82
CA ASP A 426 -15.55 -7.50 3.89
C ASP A 426 -15.87 -8.34 2.64
N THR A 427 -15.24 -9.50 2.48
CA THR A 427 -15.50 -10.40 1.34
C THR A 427 -16.84 -11.13 1.41
N ASN A 428 -17.61 -10.99 2.48
CA ASN A 428 -18.89 -11.69 2.64
C ASN A 428 -20.12 -11.04 1.96
N ILE A 429 -19.95 -10.09 1.03
CA ILE A 429 -21.08 -9.51 0.27
C ILE A 429 -21.15 -9.98 -1.19
N ASN A 430 -20.09 -10.58 -1.74
CA ASN A 430 -20.22 -11.32 -3.00
C ASN A 430 -20.26 -12.81 -2.71
N LYS A 431 -21.47 -13.33 -2.49
CA LYS A 431 -21.75 -14.74 -2.81
C LYS A 431 -21.36 -14.93 -4.27
N THR A 432 -20.13 -15.37 -4.52
CA THR A 432 -19.72 -15.90 -5.81
C THR A 432 -20.80 -16.90 -6.17
N ASN A 433 -21.55 -16.59 -7.23
CA ASN A 433 -22.63 -17.43 -7.67
C ASN A 433 -22.06 -18.85 -7.79
N PRO A 434 -22.55 -19.84 -7.01
CA PRO A 434 -21.96 -21.18 -7.03
C PRO A 434 -21.91 -21.74 -8.46
N PHE A 435 -22.78 -21.25 -9.33
CA PHE A 435 -22.76 -21.52 -10.76
C PHE A 435 -21.44 -21.17 -11.47
N LEU A 436 -20.76 -20.07 -11.13
CA LEU A 436 -19.47 -19.68 -11.73
C LEU A 436 -18.35 -20.64 -11.32
N THR A 437 -18.37 -21.14 -10.09
CA THR A 437 -17.45 -22.19 -9.61
C THR A 437 -17.64 -23.49 -10.39
N TYR A 438 -18.87 -23.80 -10.80
CA TYR A 438 -19.20 -25.01 -11.57
C TYR A 438 -19.17 -24.83 -13.10
N LEU A 439 -19.07 -23.60 -13.60
CA LEU A 439 -19.12 -23.27 -15.04
C LEU A 439 -18.04 -23.99 -15.86
N PRO A 440 -16.76 -24.08 -15.41
CA PRO A 440 -15.73 -24.83 -16.13
C PRO A 440 -16.07 -26.32 -16.26
N TYR A 441 -16.61 -26.92 -15.20
CA TYR A 441 -17.01 -28.32 -15.18
C TYR A 441 -18.21 -28.59 -16.12
N LEU A 442 -19.19 -27.68 -16.14
CA LEU A 442 -20.33 -27.76 -17.07
C LEU A 442 -19.86 -27.68 -18.53
N ILE A 443 -18.90 -26.80 -18.86
CA ILE A 443 -18.33 -26.69 -20.20
C ILE A 443 -17.61 -28.00 -20.59
N ILE A 444 -16.78 -28.57 -19.70
CA ILE A 444 -16.04 -29.82 -19.95
C ILE A 444 -17.01 -30.99 -20.20
N VAL A 445 -18.06 -31.12 -19.38
CA VAL A 445 -19.08 -32.17 -19.52
C VAL A 445 -19.83 -32.02 -20.84
N THR A 446 -20.19 -30.79 -21.22
CA THR A 446 -20.94 -30.49 -22.44
C THR A 446 -20.11 -30.80 -23.69
N ILE A 447 -18.84 -30.38 -23.73
CA ILE A 447 -17.91 -30.67 -24.83
C ILE A 447 -17.69 -32.19 -24.96
N SER A 448 -17.54 -32.89 -23.83
CA SER A 448 -17.35 -34.34 -23.81
C SER A 448 -18.58 -35.08 -24.34
N LEU A 449 -19.79 -34.71 -23.90
CA LEU A 449 -21.05 -35.26 -24.41
C LEU A 449 -21.23 -35.01 -25.91
N PHE A 450 -20.98 -33.78 -26.35
CA PHE A 450 -21.11 -33.41 -27.77
C PHE A 450 -20.13 -34.20 -28.65
N SER A 451 -18.89 -34.38 -28.16
CA SER A 451 -17.86 -35.16 -28.84
C SER A 451 -18.24 -36.63 -28.96
N ILE A 452 -18.78 -37.22 -27.89
CA ILE A 452 -19.25 -38.61 -27.87
C ILE A 452 -20.43 -38.81 -28.85
N VAL A 453 -21.44 -37.94 -28.80
CA VAL A 453 -22.61 -38.01 -29.69
C VAL A 453 -22.20 -37.86 -31.16
N SER A 454 -21.30 -36.91 -31.46
CA SER A 454 -20.75 -36.70 -32.80
C SER A 454 -19.99 -37.93 -33.30
N LEU A 455 -19.21 -38.58 -32.43
CA LEU A 455 -18.48 -39.80 -32.76
C LEU A 455 -19.43 -40.97 -33.09
N PHE A 456 -20.48 -41.15 -32.28
CA PHE A 456 -21.50 -42.16 -32.54
C PHE A 456 -22.25 -41.90 -33.85
N GLY A 457 -22.62 -40.65 -34.13
CA GLY A 457 -23.24 -40.25 -35.40
C GLY A 457 -22.35 -40.52 -36.62
N ALA A 458 -21.08 -40.11 -36.57
CA ALA A 458 -20.11 -40.35 -37.65
C ALA A 458 -19.84 -41.85 -37.88
N SER A 459 -19.78 -42.65 -36.80
CA SER A 459 -19.53 -44.09 -36.90
C SER A 459 -20.67 -44.89 -37.52
N LYS A 460 -21.90 -44.34 -37.52
CA LYS A 460 -23.07 -44.93 -38.19
C LYS A 460 -23.05 -44.71 -39.70
N ILE A 461 -22.33 -43.69 -40.18
CA ILE A 461 -22.26 -43.29 -41.60
C ILE A 461 -21.01 -43.88 -42.27
N ASN A 462 -19.90 -44.02 -41.55
CA ASN A 462 -18.62 -44.48 -42.11
C ASN A 462 -18.04 -45.68 -41.34
N THR A 463 -17.97 -46.84 -42.01
CA THR A 463 -17.51 -48.11 -41.43
C THR A 463 -16.02 -48.11 -41.06
N THR A 464 -15.20 -47.25 -41.69
CA THR A 464 -13.76 -47.14 -41.39
C THR A 464 -13.51 -46.44 -40.06
N ILE A 465 -14.35 -45.46 -39.68
CA ILE A 465 -14.24 -44.73 -38.40
C ILE A 465 -14.56 -45.65 -37.23
N LYS A 466 -15.49 -46.60 -37.42
CA LYS A 466 -15.92 -47.57 -36.41
C LYS A 466 -14.76 -48.37 -35.80
N HIS A 467 -13.70 -48.63 -36.56
CA HIS A 467 -12.51 -49.35 -36.08
C HIS A 467 -11.69 -48.54 -35.05
N TYR A 468 -11.74 -47.21 -35.14
CA TYR A 468 -10.98 -46.29 -34.29
C TYR A 468 -11.77 -45.73 -33.10
N ASN A 469 -13.08 -46.00 -33.00
CA ASN A 469 -13.95 -45.48 -31.94
C ASN A 469 -13.40 -45.70 -30.53
N LYS A 470 -12.79 -46.86 -30.26
CA LYS A 470 -12.20 -47.15 -28.94
C LYS A 470 -11.05 -46.21 -28.58
N TYR A 471 -10.22 -45.83 -29.56
CA TYR A 471 -9.08 -44.95 -29.34
C TYR A 471 -9.52 -43.49 -29.17
N PHE A 472 -10.52 -43.05 -29.95
CA PHE A 472 -11.11 -41.72 -29.77
C PHE A 472 -11.80 -41.57 -28.41
N LEU A 473 -12.53 -42.59 -27.94
CA LEU A 473 -13.15 -42.56 -26.61
C LEU A 473 -12.09 -42.47 -25.51
N ILE A 474 -11.00 -43.24 -25.61
CA ILE A 474 -9.88 -43.17 -24.66
C ILE A 474 -9.25 -41.78 -24.67
N ALA A 475 -9.04 -41.18 -25.84
CA ALA A 475 -8.48 -39.82 -25.96
C ALA A 475 -9.40 -38.76 -25.34
N ILE A 476 -10.72 -38.84 -25.54
CA ILE A 476 -11.68 -37.91 -24.94
C ILE A 476 -11.66 -38.03 -23.41
N ILE A 477 -11.68 -39.26 -22.88
CA ILE A 477 -11.63 -39.50 -21.43
C ILE A 477 -10.30 -39.00 -20.84
N ALA A 478 -9.17 -39.28 -21.50
CA ALA A 478 -7.86 -38.83 -21.04
C ALA A 478 -7.78 -37.30 -20.99
N THR A 479 -8.23 -36.61 -22.04
CA THR A 479 -8.23 -35.14 -22.10
C THR A 479 -9.18 -34.54 -21.07
N ALA A 480 -10.38 -35.09 -20.88
CA ALA A 480 -11.34 -34.61 -19.88
C ALA A 480 -10.81 -34.79 -18.45
N SER A 481 -10.19 -35.95 -18.15
CA SER A 481 -9.58 -36.21 -16.85
C SER A 481 -8.38 -35.32 -16.57
N PHE A 482 -7.50 -35.10 -17.57
CA PHE A 482 -6.33 -34.24 -17.43
C PHE A 482 -6.72 -32.77 -17.25
N THR A 483 -7.72 -32.30 -17.99
CA THR A 483 -8.25 -30.93 -17.85
C THR A 483 -8.94 -30.75 -16.50
N SER A 484 -9.74 -31.72 -16.05
CA SER A 484 -10.38 -31.67 -14.74
C SER A 484 -9.38 -31.69 -13.58
N PHE A 485 -8.28 -32.43 -13.71
CA PHE A 485 -7.19 -32.43 -12.74
C PHE A 485 -6.53 -31.05 -12.64
N PHE A 486 -6.24 -30.40 -13.78
CA PHE A 486 -5.66 -29.06 -13.80
C PHE A 486 -6.59 -27.99 -13.22
N VAL A 487 -7.89 -28.06 -13.53
CA VAL A 487 -8.91 -27.17 -12.95
C VAL A 487 -9.03 -27.42 -11.44
N PHE A 488 -9.05 -28.67 -11.00
CA PHE A 488 -9.09 -29.01 -9.59
C PHE A 488 -7.85 -28.50 -8.84
N SER A 489 -6.65 -28.74 -9.38
CA SER A 489 -5.40 -28.29 -8.75
C SER A 489 -5.26 -26.77 -8.70
N SER A 490 -5.79 -26.05 -9.69
CA SER A 490 -5.81 -24.58 -9.70
C SER A 490 -6.94 -23.99 -8.84
N SER A 491 -7.96 -24.77 -8.49
CA SER A 491 -9.06 -24.37 -7.60
C SER A 491 -8.81 -24.62 -6.12
N ILE A 492 -7.74 -25.35 -5.76
CA ILE A 492 -7.30 -25.47 -4.37
C ILE A 492 -6.60 -24.15 -4.03
N ASN A 493 -7.35 -23.24 -3.41
CA ASN A 493 -6.75 -22.13 -2.67
C ASN A 493 -5.97 -22.74 -1.51
N VAL A 494 -4.66 -22.83 -1.67
CA VAL A 494 -3.77 -22.94 -0.53
C VAL A 494 -3.89 -21.61 0.19
N SER A 495 -4.43 -21.60 1.41
CA SER A 495 -4.44 -20.40 2.24
C SER A 495 -3.04 -19.80 2.21
N GLU A 496 -2.91 -18.54 1.78
CA GLU A 496 -1.63 -17.85 1.84
C GLU A 496 -1.10 -17.95 3.27
N VAL A 497 0.17 -18.33 3.40
CA VAL A 497 0.84 -18.35 4.68
C VAL A 497 0.84 -16.91 5.18
N ASN A 498 0.07 -16.64 6.23
CA ASN A 498 0.04 -15.31 6.84
C ASN A 498 1.46 -14.92 7.26
N GLN A 499 1.81 -13.65 7.04
CA GLN A 499 3.13 -13.10 7.38
C GLN A 499 3.46 -13.34 8.86
N SER A 500 4.75 -13.60 9.13
CA SER A 500 5.24 -13.74 10.51
C SER A 500 5.00 -12.46 11.29
N GLN A 501 4.58 -12.58 12.55
CA GLN A 501 4.31 -11.44 13.41
C GLN A 501 5.38 -11.36 14.49
N LYS A 502 5.88 -10.15 14.78
CA LYS A 502 6.85 -9.97 15.88
C LYS A 502 6.25 -10.35 17.24
N VAL A 503 4.97 -10.01 17.44
CA VAL A 503 4.21 -10.30 18.66
C VAL A 503 2.77 -10.62 18.29
N ALA A 504 2.20 -11.63 18.95
CA ALA A 504 0.77 -11.92 18.92
C ALA A 504 0.24 -11.97 20.37
N ARG A 505 -0.73 -11.11 20.71
CA ARG A 505 -1.25 -10.87 22.05
C ARG A 505 -2.67 -11.40 22.25
N ASN A 506 -3.10 -11.49 23.50
CA ASN A 506 -4.45 -11.91 23.88
C ASN A 506 -4.85 -13.28 23.28
N LEU A 507 -3.88 -14.18 23.13
CA LEU A 507 -4.10 -15.50 22.54
C LEU A 507 -4.79 -16.42 23.53
N THR A 508 -5.58 -17.35 22.99
CA THR A 508 -6.20 -18.43 23.76
C THR A 508 -5.87 -19.77 23.14
N LEU A 509 -5.29 -20.69 23.90
CA LEU A 509 -5.02 -22.08 23.51
C LEU A 509 -6.03 -22.98 24.20
N ILE A 510 -6.67 -23.86 23.45
CA ILE A 510 -7.58 -24.90 23.92
C ILE A 510 -7.06 -26.24 23.41
N VAL A 511 -6.80 -27.20 24.30
CA VAL A 511 -6.40 -28.57 23.94
C VAL A 511 -7.45 -29.53 24.49
N ASP A 512 -8.21 -30.17 23.59
CA ASP A 512 -9.16 -31.23 23.89
C ASP A 512 -8.50 -32.59 23.64
N TYR A 513 -8.20 -33.32 24.72
CA TYR A 513 -7.50 -34.60 24.66
C TYR A 513 -8.40 -35.77 24.24
N GLY A 514 -9.69 -35.53 23.91
CA GLY A 514 -10.63 -36.56 23.46
C GLY A 514 -11.04 -37.57 24.54
N ASN A 515 -10.54 -37.43 25.77
CA ASN A 515 -10.87 -38.24 26.94
C ASN A 515 -11.79 -37.53 27.95
N GLY A 516 -12.36 -36.38 27.54
CA GLY A 516 -13.16 -35.49 28.40
C GLY A 516 -12.35 -34.46 29.19
N THR A 517 -11.02 -34.49 29.10
CA THR A 517 -10.14 -33.45 29.65
C THR A 517 -9.92 -32.36 28.61
N ILE A 518 -10.08 -31.10 29.01
CA ILE A 518 -9.78 -29.93 28.18
C ILE A 518 -8.83 -29.03 28.97
N LYS A 519 -7.73 -28.62 28.35
CA LYS A 519 -6.80 -27.61 28.87
C LYS A 519 -7.05 -26.29 28.14
N THR A 520 -7.09 -25.19 28.89
CA THR A 520 -7.31 -23.86 28.32
C THR A 520 -6.35 -22.87 28.95
N GLU A 521 -5.56 -22.19 28.12
CA GLU A 521 -4.67 -21.11 28.52
C GLU A 521 -5.08 -19.85 27.74
N GLY A 522 -5.43 -18.78 28.44
CA GLY A 522 -5.93 -17.55 27.82
C GLY A 522 -5.06 -16.34 28.15
N ASN A 523 -5.19 -15.29 27.35
CA ASN A 523 -4.51 -14.00 27.51
C ASN A 523 -2.98 -14.11 27.59
N PHE A 524 -2.38 -15.04 26.85
CA PHE A 524 -0.93 -15.09 26.71
C PHE A 524 -0.49 -14.39 25.42
N GLU A 525 0.80 -14.11 25.36
CA GLU A 525 1.45 -13.55 24.18
C GLU A 525 2.55 -14.46 23.67
N LEU A 526 2.83 -14.37 22.38
CA LEU A 526 4.01 -14.93 21.73
C LEU A 526 4.85 -13.78 21.20
N THR A 527 6.17 -13.91 21.29
CA THR A 527 7.13 -12.86 20.93
C THR A 527 8.25 -13.44 20.06
N ASP A 528 9.10 -12.57 19.53
CA ASP A 528 10.33 -12.93 18.82
C ASP A 528 10.08 -13.78 17.56
N TYR A 529 9.00 -13.48 16.83
CA TYR A 529 8.58 -14.18 15.60
C TYR A 529 8.20 -15.66 15.77
N ASN A 530 8.23 -16.19 16.99
CA ASN A 530 7.70 -17.50 17.33
C ASN A 530 6.19 -17.41 17.59
N THR A 531 5.45 -16.91 16.60
CA THR A 531 4.01 -16.63 16.69
C THR A 531 3.15 -17.69 16.02
N THR A 532 3.68 -18.88 15.73
CA THR A 532 2.92 -19.89 15.01
C THR A 532 1.92 -20.62 15.92
N ALA A 533 0.94 -21.29 15.32
CA ALA A 533 0.04 -22.18 16.05
C ALA A 533 0.80 -23.30 16.79
N PHE A 534 1.94 -23.74 16.24
CA PHE A 534 2.85 -24.68 16.89
C PHE A 534 3.58 -24.04 18.08
N ASP A 535 4.06 -22.81 17.96
CA ASP A 535 4.72 -22.10 19.07
C ASP A 535 3.79 -21.88 20.25
N ALA A 536 2.52 -21.54 19.98
CA ALA A 536 1.47 -21.47 20.99
C ALA A 536 1.32 -22.79 21.75
N LEU A 537 1.30 -23.90 21.02
CA LEU A 537 1.17 -25.23 21.61
C LEU A 537 2.43 -25.60 22.41
N ALA A 538 3.61 -25.44 21.83
CA ALA A 538 4.89 -25.80 22.44
C ALA A 538 5.22 -24.95 23.68
N LYS A 539 4.68 -23.73 23.78
CA LYS A 539 4.82 -22.88 24.97
C LYS A 539 4.14 -23.47 26.20
N TRP A 540 3.00 -24.14 26.03
CA TRP A 540 2.15 -24.57 27.13
C TRP A 540 2.05 -26.09 27.30
N CYS A 541 2.43 -26.88 26.30
CA CYS A 541 2.37 -28.33 26.30
C CYS A 541 3.73 -28.96 26.00
N ASN A 542 3.93 -30.19 26.48
CA ASN A 542 5.03 -31.03 26.02
C ASN A 542 4.60 -31.70 24.71
N VAL A 543 5.30 -31.42 23.61
CA VAL A 543 4.89 -31.84 22.26
C VAL A 543 5.96 -32.75 21.65
N GLU A 544 5.57 -33.94 21.19
CA GLU A 544 6.41 -34.75 20.30
C GLU A 544 5.92 -34.60 18.86
N TYR A 545 6.86 -34.42 17.94
CA TYR A 545 6.54 -34.12 16.55
C TYR A 545 7.59 -34.65 15.56
N SER A 546 7.16 -34.86 14.33
CA SER A 546 8.01 -35.18 13.19
C SER A 546 8.07 -34.00 12.22
N ASP A 547 9.28 -33.54 11.91
CA ASP A 547 9.51 -32.46 10.94
C ASP A 547 9.74 -33.02 9.53
N PHE A 548 8.91 -32.62 8.58
CA PHE A 548 8.99 -33.01 7.17
C PHE A 548 9.54 -31.88 6.26
N GLY A 549 10.25 -30.91 6.84
CA GLY A 549 10.89 -29.80 6.15
C GLY A 549 9.87 -28.92 5.42
N GLY A 550 9.99 -28.83 4.09
CA GLY A 550 9.09 -28.01 3.26
C GLY A 550 7.61 -28.38 3.38
N MET A 551 7.24 -29.54 3.92
CA MET A 551 5.84 -29.92 4.19
C MET A 551 5.33 -29.43 5.56
N GLY A 552 6.22 -29.16 6.52
CA GLY A 552 5.91 -28.69 7.87
C GLY A 552 5.96 -29.78 8.94
N ILE A 553 5.54 -29.43 10.15
CA ILE A 553 5.55 -30.26 11.36
C ILE A 553 4.25 -31.09 11.50
N LEU A 554 4.41 -32.39 11.75
CA LEU A 554 3.33 -33.26 12.20
C LEU A 554 3.42 -33.48 13.72
N VAL A 555 2.43 -32.98 14.47
CA VAL A 555 2.31 -33.24 15.90
C VAL A 555 1.80 -34.66 16.15
N GLU A 556 2.56 -35.46 16.90
CA GLU A 556 2.26 -36.87 17.18
C GLU A 556 1.78 -37.11 18.61
N ASP A 557 2.21 -36.26 19.55
CA ASP A 557 1.91 -36.37 20.98
C ASP A 557 1.78 -34.99 21.61
N ILE A 558 0.76 -34.81 22.45
CA ILE A 558 0.59 -33.62 23.30
C ILE A 558 0.37 -34.10 24.74
N ASP A 559 1.27 -33.70 25.65
CA ASP A 559 1.27 -34.03 27.09
C ASP A 559 1.17 -35.54 27.41
N GLY A 560 1.77 -36.39 26.57
CA GLY A 560 1.83 -37.86 26.73
C GLY A 560 0.67 -38.62 26.09
N ILE A 561 -0.17 -37.93 25.30
CA ILE A 561 -1.28 -38.53 24.55
C ILE A 561 -0.92 -38.59 23.07
N LYS A 562 -0.49 -39.78 22.65
CA LYS A 562 -0.10 -40.09 21.28
C LYS A 562 -1.32 -40.35 20.39
N GLY A 563 -1.36 -39.71 19.22
CA GLY A 563 -2.35 -40.01 18.19
C GLY A 563 -2.49 -38.93 17.11
N ASN A 564 -3.67 -38.86 16.51
CA ASN A 564 -3.95 -37.90 15.45
C ASN A 564 -4.45 -36.60 16.08
N TRP A 565 -3.69 -35.55 15.87
CA TRP A 565 -4.00 -34.22 16.37
C TRP A 565 -4.40 -33.32 15.21
N ARG A 566 -5.49 -32.58 15.40
CA ARG A 566 -5.97 -31.59 14.44
C ARG A 566 -6.06 -30.24 15.13
N TYR A 567 -5.63 -29.19 14.44
CA TYR A 567 -5.70 -27.82 14.96
C TYR A 567 -6.61 -26.95 14.11
N SER A 568 -7.26 -25.99 14.75
CA SER A 568 -8.05 -24.93 14.12
C SER A 568 -7.73 -23.59 14.77
N ILE A 569 -7.92 -22.51 14.01
CA ILE A 569 -7.77 -21.12 14.47
C ILE A 569 -9.13 -20.47 14.31
N ASP A 570 -9.69 -19.94 15.40
CA ASP A 570 -11.02 -19.31 15.41
C ASP A 570 -12.11 -20.22 14.79
N ASP A 571 -12.05 -21.52 15.12
CA ASP A 571 -12.87 -22.62 14.60
C ASP A 571 -12.71 -22.96 13.09
N ASP A 572 -11.77 -22.32 12.39
CA ASP A 572 -11.43 -22.62 10.99
C ASP A 572 -10.16 -23.49 10.86
N PHE A 573 -10.14 -24.39 9.88
CA PHE A 573 -8.97 -25.24 9.57
C PHE A 573 -8.09 -24.57 8.51
N PRO A 574 -6.91 -24.05 8.87
CA PRO A 574 -6.15 -23.16 7.99
C PRO A 574 -5.53 -23.84 6.75
N GLY A 575 -5.59 -25.16 6.63
CA GLY A 575 -5.11 -25.89 5.45
C GLY A 575 -3.59 -25.95 5.29
N VAL A 576 -2.85 -25.38 6.25
CA VAL A 576 -1.37 -25.41 6.33
C VAL A 576 -0.93 -26.10 7.61
N SER A 577 0.35 -26.43 7.70
CA SER A 577 0.94 -27.03 8.90
C SER A 577 1.03 -26.01 10.06
N SER A 578 0.98 -26.48 11.32
CA SER A 578 0.88 -25.60 12.50
C SER A 578 2.12 -24.72 12.73
N ASP A 579 3.28 -25.13 12.23
CA ASP A 579 4.54 -24.38 12.22
C ASP A 579 4.60 -23.30 11.13
N LYS A 580 3.58 -23.22 10.27
CA LYS A 580 3.52 -22.24 9.19
C LYS A 580 2.43 -21.20 9.40
N TYR A 581 1.43 -21.49 10.21
CA TYR A 581 0.35 -20.54 10.45
C TYR A 581 0.72 -19.56 11.56
N ASN A 582 1.03 -18.31 11.19
CA ASN A 582 1.27 -17.22 12.13
C ASN A 582 -0.04 -16.69 12.72
N LEU A 583 -0.08 -16.60 14.05
CA LEU A 583 -1.21 -16.12 14.84
C LEU A 583 -1.25 -14.59 14.85
N LYS A 584 -2.47 -14.05 14.97
CA LYS A 584 -2.80 -12.63 15.14
C LYS A 584 -3.31 -12.37 16.55
N ASP A 585 -3.28 -11.09 16.95
CA ASP A 585 -3.85 -10.64 18.21
C ASP A 585 -5.30 -11.14 18.38
N GLY A 586 -5.57 -11.80 19.51
CA GLY A 586 -6.90 -12.30 19.87
C GLY A 586 -7.27 -13.69 19.36
N ASN A 587 -6.42 -14.36 18.56
CA ASN A 587 -6.77 -15.68 18.01
C ASN A 587 -6.98 -16.75 19.09
N ILE A 588 -7.92 -17.65 18.80
CA ILE A 588 -8.22 -18.86 19.57
C ILE A 588 -7.67 -20.08 18.82
N ILE A 589 -6.62 -20.68 19.36
CA ILE A 589 -5.98 -21.90 18.87
C ILE A 589 -6.62 -23.10 19.54
N LYS A 590 -7.21 -24.00 18.77
CA LYS A 590 -7.84 -25.21 19.30
C LYS A 590 -7.20 -26.46 18.72
N TRP A 591 -6.70 -27.33 19.59
CA TRP A 591 -6.20 -28.65 19.27
C TRP A 591 -7.20 -29.69 19.74
N VAL A 592 -7.58 -30.62 18.88
CA VAL A 592 -8.53 -31.69 19.18
C VAL A 592 -7.93 -33.03 18.78
N PHE A 593 -7.98 -33.98 19.71
CA PHE A 593 -7.61 -35.36 19.45
C PHE A 593 -8.67 -36.08 18.61
N GLY A 594 -8.29 -36.69 17.48
CA GLY A 594 -9.12 -37.67 16.77
C GLY A 594 -8.98 -37.73 15.26
#